data_AF-A0A8G1W0M4-F1
#
_entry.id   AF-A0A8G1W0M4-F1
#
_cell.length_a   1.000
_cell.length_b   1.000
_cell.length_c   1.000
_cell.angle_alpha   90.00
_cell.angle_beta   90.00
_cell.angle_gamma   90.00
#
_symmetry.space_group_name_H-M   'P 1'
#
loop_
_entity.id
_entity.type
_entity.pdbx_description
1 polymer ?
#
loop_
_entity_poly.entity_id
_entity_poly.type
_entity_poly.pdbx_seq_one_letter_code
_entity_poly.pdbx_strand_id
1 'polypeptide(L)'
;MAPTRLRRLAIFALLGAVLMIWTLYQREAWDNELMTLENQYPLLYHHVHTHHAEGGAWYIPQTWMSASDHQPKNIVEAAELALGLVDTDQRYLPHSAIPMVVHQTWKNTHIDTWSQLLRHSAERWLQATDGQMAYFMWTDAGMAQLIRKFEPALEVQFASLASNVERSDVFRILVSKWIGGVYGDIDTEPLRPPTKWLSATDLLPWNDTQTGVVYNSTGPVHAIVGLEADCREDTDTYWRMGYSQPVQLTQWAFAWAPGHPILQTFLDRFSTTLNNISARYGGSLDSRAAHQELLALDPLTLTGPAAFTDAVRGRLEEVADLRWQALSGLQDGGRSKLVDDVVVLPITGFSPGRGAYGNMGSKPITDPSARLRHLAQGSWRAFDLTVEYGKFCRTVLGMCRDWSKVPTAAIV
;
A
#
# COMPACT_ATOMS: atom_id res chain seq x y z
N MET A 1 -29.75 -60.37 -27.40
CA MET A 1 -28.65 -59.73 -26.63
C MET A 1 -27.85 -58.86 -27.59
N ALA A 2 -27.71 -57.55 -27.33
CA ALA A 2 -26.88 -56.69 -28.17
C ALA A 2 -25.40 -57.16 -28.11
N PRO A 3 -24.67 -57.18 -29.25
CA PRO A 3 -23.26 -57.57 -29.27
C PRO A 3 -22.44 -56.76 -28.26
N THR A 4 -21.52 -57.40 -27.56
CA THR A 4 -20.65 -56.78 -26.54
C THR A 4 -19.92 -55.52 -27.04
N ARG A 5 -19.61 -55.44 -28.34
CA ARG A 5 -19.05 -54.23 -28.99
C ARG A 5 -20.03 -53.05 -29.02
N LEU A 6 -21.31 -53.28 -29.32
CA LEU A 6 -22.36 -52.25 -29.34
C LEU A 6 -22.64 -51.69 -27.94
N ARG A 7 -22.58 -52.54 -26.91
CA ARG A 7 -22.70 -52.09 -25.50
C ARG A 7 -21.53 -51.21 -25.07
N ARG A 8 -20.28 -51.55 -25.46
CA ARG A 8 -19.10 -50.72 -25.17
C ARG A 8 -19.17 -49.37 -25.88
N LEU A 9 -19.54 -49.36 -27.17
CA LEU A 9 -19.73 -48.12 -27.94
C LEU A 9 -20.82 -47.22 -27.32
N ALA A 10 -21.94 -47.79 -26.89
CA ALA A 10 -22.99 -47.05 -26.21
C ALA A 10 -22.54 -46.43 -24.87
N ILE A 11 -21.73 -47.17 -24.08
CA ILE A 11 -21.16 -46.65 -22.83
C ILE A 11 -20.19 -45.49 -23.10
N PHE A 12 -19.30 -45.61 -24.08
CA PHE A 12 -18.39 -44.52 -24.45
C PHE A 12 -19.12 -43.30 -24.99
N ALA A 13 -20.18 -43.49 -25.80
CA ALA A 13 -21.02 -42.39 -26.26
C ALA A 13 -21.76 -41.70 -25.11
N LEU A 14 -22.26 -42.47 -24.13
CA LEU A 14 -22.90 -41.92 -22.93
C LEU A 14 -21.91 -41.14 -22.06
N LEU A 15 -20.71 -41.68 -21.80
CA LEU A 15 -19.66 -40.99 -21.05
C LEU A 15 -19.22 -39.71 -21.75
N GLY A 16 -19.07 -39.74 -23.08
CA GLY A 16 -18.80 -38.56 -23.89
C GLY A 16 -19.90 -37.51 -23.81
N ALA A 17 -21.17 -37.92 -23.86
CA ALA A 17 -22.31 -37.02 -23.71
C ALA A 17 -22.40 -36.41 -22.30
N VAL A 18 -22.16 -37.21 -21.24
CA VAL A 18 -22.13 -36.72 -19.85
C VAL A 18 -20.99 -35.74 -19.64
N LEU A 19 -19.78 -36.05 -20.15
CA LEU A 19 -18.64 -35.14 -20.07
C LEU A 19 -18.93 -33.84 -20.83
N MET A 20 -19.50 -33.92 -22.04
CA MET A 20 -19.88 -32.76 -22.82
C MET A 20 -20.92 -31.90 -22.09
N ILE A 21 -22.00 -32.50 -21.56
CA ILE A 21 -23.02 -31.78 -20.78
C ILE A 21 -22.40 -31.14 -19.53
N TRP A 22 -21.54 -31.87 -18.82
CA TRP A 22 -20.83 -31.33 -17.66
C TRP A 22 -19.93 -30.15 -18.03
N THR A 23 -19.17 -30.24 -19.14
CA THR A 23 -18.36 -29.11 -19.62
C THR A 23 -19.19 -27.91 -20.04
N LEU A 24 -20.36 -28.13 -20.66
CA LEU A 24 -21.28 -27.04 -21.04
C LEU A 24 -21.90 -26.39 -19.80
N TYR A 25 -22.30 -27.17 -18.80
CA TYR A 25 -22.81 -26.66 -17.53
C TYR A 25 -21.76 -25.89 -16.74
N GLN A 26 -20.52 -26.39 -16.68
CA GLN A 26 -19.40 -25.67 -16.06
C GLN A 26 -19.14 -24.36 -16.79
N ARG A 27 -19.17 -24.36 -18.13
CA ARG A 27 -19.02 -23.14 -18.93
C ARG A 27 -20.14 -22.13 -18.65
N GLU A 28 -21.39 -22.57 -18.62
CA GLU A 28 -22.53 -21.69 -18.31
C GLU A 28 -22.46 -21.12 -16.89
N ALA A 29 -22.04 -21.93 -15.91
CA ALA A 29 -21.82 -21.47 -14.54
C ALA A 29 -20.71 -20.40 -14.46
N TRP A 30 -19.60 -20.62 -15.17
CA TRP A 30 -18.50 -19.66 -15.29
C TRP A 30 -18.92 -18.37 -15.99
N ASP A 31 -19.60 -18.46 -17.13
CA ASP A 31 -20.08 -17.29 -17.88
C ASP A 31 -21.05 -16.45 -17.02
N ASN A 32 -21.92 -17.10 -16.23
CA ASN A 32 -22.81 -16.42 -15.29
C ASN A 32 -22.05 -15.74 -14.13
N GLU A 33 -20.99 -16.37 -13.62
CA GLU A 33 -20.13 -15.78 -12.60
C GLU A 33 -19.42 -14.52 -13.13
N LEU A 34 -18.87 -14.57 -14.35
CA LEU A 34 -18.21 -13.44 -15.00
C LEU A 34 -19.18 -12.27 -15.25
N MET A 35 -20.39 -12.55 -15.79
CA MET A 35 -21.42 -11.51 -15.92
C MET A 35 -21.82 -10.92 -14.56
N THR A 36 -21.82 -11.73 -13.50
CA THR A 36 -22.10 -11.25 -12.16
C THR A 36 -20.98 -10.32 -11.65
N LEU A 37 -19.72 -10.63 -11.96
CA LEU A 37 -18.57 -9.80 -11.60
C LEU A 37 -18.55 -8.47 -12.34
N GLU A 38 -18.79 -8.48 -13.65
CA GLU A 38 -18.90 -7.26 -14.47
C GLU A 38 -20.02 -6.34 -13.96
N ASN A 39 -21.18 -6.91 -13.61
CA ASN A 39 -22.30 -6.13 -13.07
C ASN A 39 -22.03 -5.56 -11.67
N GLN A 40 -21.30 -6.28 -10.81
CA GLN A 40 -21.03 -5.84 -9.43
C GLN A 40 -19.83 -4.90 -9.33
N TYR A 41 -18.81 -5.08 -10.16
CA TYR A 41 -17.55 -4.33 -10.14
C TYR A 41 -17.16 -3.88 -11.55
N PRO A 42 -17.95 -3.01 -12.20
CA PRO A 42 -17.79 -2.69 -13.62
C PRO A 42 -16.44 -2.04 -13.92
N LEU A 43 -15.98 -1.08 -13.10
CA LEU A 43 -14.71 -0.41 -13.36
C LEU A 43 -13.54 -1.39 -13.17
N LEU A 44 -13.57 -2.17 -12.09
CA LEU A 44 -12.54 -3.16 -11.80
C LEU A 44 -12.49 -4.25 -12.88
N TYR A 45 -13.64 -4.70 -13.37
CA TYR A 45 -13.72 -5.67 -14.45
C TYR A 45 -13.09 -5.11 -15.73
N HIS A 46 -13.51 -3.93 -16.18
CA HIS A 46 -13.04 -3.35 -17.44
C HIS A 46 -11.60 -2.82 -17.41
N HIS A 47 -11.11 -2.36 -16.26
CA HIS A 47 -9.77 -1.76 -16.16
C HIS A 47 -8.72 -2.72 -15.65
N VAL A 48 -9.10 -3.79 -14.94
CA VAL A 48 -8.15 -4.75 -14.37
C VAL A 48 -8.37 -6.15 -14.91
N HIS A 49 -9.58 -6.71 -14.82
CA HIS A 49 -9.81 -8.12 -15.17
C HIS A 49 -9.58 -8.43 -16.66
N THR A 50 -10.06 -7.56 -17.55
CA THR A 50 -9.92 -7.71 -19.01
C THR A 50 -8.56 -7.25 -19.53
N HIS A 51 -7.69 -6.73 -18.67
CA HIS A 51 -6.38 -6.21 -19.04
C HIS A 51 -5.33 -7.33 -19.01
N HIS A 52 -4.67 -7.58 -20.15
CA HIS A 52 -3.74 -8.71 -20.32
C HIS A 52 -2.31 -8.30 -20.66
N ALA A 53 -1.92 -7.07 -20.30
CA ALA A 53 -0.57 -6.58 -20.53
C ALA A 53 0.43 -7.06 -19.48
N GLU A 54 1.71 -6.92 -19.78
CA GLU A 54 2.78 -7.40 -18.90
C GLU A 54 2.92 -6.53 -17.64
N GLY A 55 3.07 -7.19 -16.49
CA GLY A 55 3.36 -6.54 -15.22
C GLY A 55 2.14 -6.01 -14.45
N GLY A 56 0.94 -5.99 -15.06
CA GLY A 56 -0.30 -5.70 -14.35
C GLY A 56 -1.36 -5.06 -15.24
N ALA A 57 -2.16 -4.17 -14.66
CA ALA A 57 -3.22 -3.46 -15.36
C ALA A 57 -3.17 -1.97 -15.07
N TRP A 58 -3.59 -1.16 -16.04
CA TRP A 58 -3.67 0.28 -15.89
C TRP A 58 -4.84 0.89 -16.64
N TYR A 59 -5.23 2.07 -16.18
CA TYR A 59 -6.16 2.97 -16.85
C TYR A 59 -5.55 4.36 -16.85
N ILE A 60 -5.35 4.93 -18.04
CA ILE A 60 -5.03 6.35 -18.23
C ILE A 60 -6.28 6.97 -18.85
N PRO A 61 -6.82 8.08 -18.29
CA PRO A 61 -8.01 8.71 -18.85
C PRO A 61 -7.82 9.04 -20.32
N GLN A 62 -8.83 8.74 -21.14
CA GLN A 62 -8.75 9.01 -22.59
C GLN A 62 -8.58 10.50 -22.89
N THR A 63 -9.03 11.37 -21.99
CA THR A 63 -8.82 12.82 -22.07
C THR A 63 -7.38 13.27 -21.83
N TRP A 64 -6.51 12.38 -21.35
CA TRP A 64 -5.06 12.62 -21.24
C TRP A 64 -4.33 12.21 -22.51
N MET A 65 -4.88 11.31 -23.31
CA MET A 65 -4.19 10.69 -24.44
C MET A 65 -4.53 11.40 -25.76
N SER A 66 -3.52 11.59 -26.60
CA SER A 66 -3.65 11.95 -28.01
C SER A 66 -3.67 10.70 -28.89
N ALA A 67 -4.27 10.80 -30.09
CA ALA A 67 -4.25 9.74 -31.09
C ALA A 67 -2.83 9.38 -31.58
N SER A 68 -1.84 10.24 -31.33
CA SER A 68 -0.43 10.03 -31.66
C SER A 68 0.37 9.29 -30.59
N ASP A 69 -0.19 9.09 -29.40
CA ASP A 69 0.57 8.55 -28.28
C ASP A 69 0.87 7.06 -28.46
N HIS A 70 2.09 6.66 -28.09
CA HIS A 70 2.50 5.26 -28.15
C HIS A 70 1.70 4.44 -27.14
N GLN A 71 1.20 3.29 -27.58
CA GLN A 71 0.57 2.32 -26.69
C GLN A 71 1.64 1.60 -25.86
N PRO A 72 1.64 1.76 -24.52
CA PRO A 72 2.67 1.15 -23.68
C PRO A 72 2.58 -0.38 -23.71
N LYS A 73 3.73 -1.06 -23.72
CA LYS A 73 3.80 -2.52 -23.82
C LYS A 73 3.68 -3.24 -22.49
N ASN A 74 4.07 -2.55 -21.42
CA ASN A 74 4.04 -3.04 -20.06
C ASN A 74 3.67 -1.90 -19.10
N ILE A 75 3.39 -2.27 -17.85
CA ILE A 75 2.92 -1.34 -16.83
C ILE A 75 3.96 -0.24 -16.49
N VAL A 76 5.25 -0.51 -16.64
CA VAL A 76 6.32 0.48 -16.37
C VAL A 76 6.31 1.57 -17.44
N GLU A 77 6.25 1.19 -18.73
CA GLU A 77 6.10 2.15 -19.84
C GLU A 77 4.81 2.96 -19.70
N ALA A 78 3.72 2.34 -19.24
CA ALA A 78 2.46 3.03 -19.00
C ALA A 78 2.57 4.05 -17.86
N ALA A 79 3.31 3.74 -16.79
CA ALA A 79 3.54 4.66 -15.68
C ALA A 79 4.45 5.84 -16.10
N GLU A 80 5.50 5.58 -16.89
CA GLU A 80 6.34 6.63 -17.49
C GLU A 80 5.52 7.55 -18.40
N LEU A 81 4.64 6.99 -19.23
CA LEU A 81 3.72 7.75 -20.08
C LEU A 81 2.78 8.62 -19.23
N ALA A 82 2.14 8.05 -18.22
CA ALA A 82 1.21 8.79 -17.36
C ALA A 82 1.91 9.96 -16.65
N LEU A 83 3.15 9.77 -16.16
CA LEU A 83 3.92 10.85 -15.55
C LEU A 83 4.24 11.97 -16.57
N GLY A 84 4.67 11.62 -17.79
CA GLY A 84 4.92 12.62 -18.83
C GLY A 84 3.69 13.43 -19.21
N LEU A 85 2.51 12.80 -19.24
CA LEU A 85 1.22 13.47 -19.47
C LEU A 85 0.81 14.37 -18.30
N VAL A 86 1.12 13.96 -17.06
CA VAL A 86 0.91 14.80 -15.86
C VAL A 86 1.69 16.10 -15.96
N ASP A 87 2.97 16.03 -16.31
CA ASP A 87 3.85 17.21 -16.39
C ASP A 87 3.43 18.17 -17.51
N THR A 88 3.01 17.61 -18.65
CA THR A 88 2.58 18.40 -19.82
C THR A 88 1.34 19.23 -19.52
N ASP A 89 0.35 18.63 -18.84
CA ASP A 89 -0.96 19.24 -18.60
C ASP A 89 -1.15 19.74 -17.15
N GLN A 90 -0.08 19.72 -16.34
CA GLN A 90 -0.07 20.14 -14.93
C GLN A 90 -1.13 19.42 -14.07
N ARG A 91 -1.25 18.10 -14.25
CA ARG A 91 -2.28 17.26 -13.60
C ARG A 91 -1.85 16.81 -12.20
N TYR A 92 -1.71 17.76 -11.30
CA TYR A 92 -1.36 17.53 -9.90
C TYR A 92 -2.59 17.62 -8.98
N LEU A 93 -2.54 16.99 -7.81
CA LEU A 93 -3.57 17.19 -6.78
C LEU A 93 -3.62 18.68 -6.39
N PRO A 94 -4.81 19.22 -6.05
CA PRO A 94 -4.94 20.62 -5.67
C PRO A 94 -3.96 21.02 -4.55
N HIS A 95 -3.32 22.18 -4.70
CA HIS A 95 -2.32 22.73 -3.76
C HIS A 95 -1.02 21.92 -3.61
N SER A 96 -0.68 21.08 -4.60
CA SER A 96 0.46 20.17 -4.51
C SER A 96 1.24 20.06 -5.82
N ALA A 97 2.40 19.41 -5.76
CA ALA A 97 3.14 18.87 -6.90
C ALA A 97 2.99 17.33 -7.00
N ILE A 98 1.93 16.76 -6.43
CA ILE A 98 1.68 15.31 -6.37
C ILE A 98 0.88 14.90 -7.62
N PRO A 99 1.40 14.02 -8.48
CA PRO A 99 0.71 13.55 -9.69
C PRO A 99 -0.69 12.98 -9.42
N MET A 100 -1.63 13.20 -10.35
CA MET A 100 -2.96 12.58 -10.33
C MET A 100 -2.93 11.10 -10.76
N VAL A 101 -2.08 10.31 -10.13
CA VAL A 101 -1.87 8.89 -10.41
C VAL A 101 -2.13 8.09 -9.13
N VAL A 102 -2.87 6.98 -9.23
CA VAL A 102 -3.14 6.05 -8.13
C VAL A 102 -2.41 4.74 -8.37
N HIS A 103 -1.78 4.22 -7.32
CA HIS A 103 -1.07 2.95 -7.31
C HIS A 103 -1.63 2.01 -6.25
N GLN A 104 -1.94 0.78 -6.66
CA GLN A 104 -2.22 -0.36 -5.79
C GLN A 104 -1.44 -1.58 -6.28
N THR A 105 -1.23 -2.57 -5.41
CA THR A 105 -0.56 -3.80 -5.79
C THR A 105 -1.31 -5.04 -5.33
N TRP A 106 -1.33 -6.06 -6.17
CA TRP A 106 -1.87 -7.37 -5.85
C TRP A 106 -1.26 -8.48 -6.72
N LYS A 107 -1.47 -9.73 -6.33
CA LYS A 107 -0.76 -10.89 -6.91
C LYS A 107 -1.00 -11.08 -8.42
N ASN A 108 -2.21 -10.82 -8.89
CA ASN A 108 -2.64 -11.03 -10.27
C ASN A 108 -3.75 -10.03 -10.62
N THR A 109 -4.19 -9.99 -11.88
CA THR A 109 -5.32 -9.16 -12.35
C THR A 109 -6.63 -9.95 -12.49
N HIS A 110 -6.65 -11.24 -12.17
CA HIS A 110 -7.81 -12.12 -12.23
C HIS A 110 -8.71 -11.92 -10.99
N ILE A 111 -9.58 -10.91 -11.07
CA ILE A 111 -10.41 -10.46 -9.94
C ILE A 111 -11.41 -11.51 -9.43
N ASP A 112 -11.75 -12.49 -10.24
CA ASP A 112 -12.52 -13.69 -9.85
C ASP A 112 -11.81 -14.48 -8.74
N THR A 113 -10.47 -14.45 -8.70
CA THR A 113 -9.66 -15.10 -7.67
C THR A 113 -9.56 -14.29 -6.37
N TRP A 114 -10.07 -13.05 -6.34
CA TRP A 114 -9.93 -12.15 -5.20
C TRP A 114 -11.12 -12.29 -4.24
N SER A 115 -10.88 -11.98 -2.96
CA SER A 115 -11.99 -11.93 -2.00
C SER A 115 -12.97 -10.80 -2.36
N GLN A 116 -14.22 -10.94 -1.92
CA GLN A 116 -15.24 -9.89 -2.12
C GLN A 116 -14.80 -8.52 -1.59
N LEU A 117 -14.12 -8.51 -0.43
CA LEU A 117 -13.64 -7.28 0.19
C LEU A 117 -12.58 -6.58 -0.66
N LEU A 118 -11.64 -7.33 -1.25
CA LEU A 118 -10.61 -6.76 -2.11
C LEU A 118 -11.19 -6.22 -3.41
N ARG A 119 -12.13 -6.95 -4.03
CA ARG A 119 -12.86 -6.47 -5.20
C ARG A 119 -13.61 -5.17 -4.88
N HIS A 120 -14.34 -5.15 -3.77
CA HIS A 120 -15.06 -3.96 -3.33
C HIS A 120 -14.12 -2.77 -3.12
N SER A 121 -13.00 -2.97 -2.42
CA SER A 121 -12.05 -1.90 -2.11
C SER A 121 -11.39 -1.34 -3.38
N ALA A 122 -10.93 -2.20 -4.30
CA ALA A 122 -10.34 -1.78 -5.56
C ALA A 122 -11.34 -1.06 -6.48
N GLU A 123 -12.59 -1.54 -6.53
CA GLU A 123 -13.68 -0.84 -7.23
C GLU A 123 -13.93 0.56 -6.62
N ARG A 124 -13.94 0.69 -5.30
CA ARG A 124 -14.10 1.99 -4.61
C ARG A 124 -12.95 2.95 -4.92
N TRP A 125 -11.72 2.45 -5.08
CA TRP A 125 -10.58 3.26 -5.55
C TRP A 125 -10.76 3.75 -6.99
N LEU A 126 -11.13 2.86 -7.91
CA LEU A 126 -11.41 3.23 -9.29
C LEU A 126 -12.54 4.27 -9.38
N GLN A 127 -13.62 4.10 -8.62
CA GLN A 127 -14.68 5.11 -8.51
C GLN A 127 -14.17 6.45 -7.96
N ALA A 128 -13.27 6.42 -6.97
CA ALA A 128 -12.70 7.62 -6.37
C ALA A 128 -11.76 8.39 -7.30
N THR A 129 -11.27 7.77 -8.39
CA THR A 129 -10.53 8.49 -9.46
C THR A 129 -11.42 9.42 -10.28
N ASP A 130 -12.75 9.16 -10.30
CA ASP A 130 -13.75 9.90 -11.07
C ASP A 130 -13.40 10.05 -12.57
N GLY A 131 -12.63 9.11 -13.12
CA GLY A 131 -12.12 9.19 -14.49
C GLY A 131 -11.14 10.34 -14.75
N GLN A 132 -10.70 11.06 -13.71
CA GLN A 132 -9.77 12.19 -13.80
C GLN A 132 -8.33 11.80 -13.48
N MET A 133 -8.12 10.70 -12.78
CA MET A 133 -6.80 10.21 -12.38
C MET A 133 -6.44 8.93 -13.14
N ALA A 134 -5.16 8.74 -13.42
CA ALA A 134 -4.67 7.45 -13.88
C ALA A 134 -4.63 6.45 -12.71
N TYR A 135 -4.85 5.17 -13.01
CA TYR A 135 -4.89 4.08 -12.04
C TYR A 135 -3.99 2.94 -12.48
N PHE A 136 -3.21 2.40 -11.55
CA PHE A 136 -2.26 1.30 -11.79
C PHE A 136 -2.43 0.21 -10.73
N MET A 137 -2.72 -1.01 -11.20
CA MET A 137 -2.69 -2.24 -10.42
C MET A 137 -1.44 -3.04 -10.78
N TRP A 138 -0.44 -2.98 -9.91
CA TRP A 138 0.83 -3.65 -10.09
C TRP A 138 0.75 -5.10 -9.65
N THR A 139 1.29 -6.01 -10.47
CA THR A 139 1.53 -7.40 -10.07
C THR A 139 2.96 -7.60 -9.60
N ASP A 140 3.26 -8.75 -8.98
CA ASP A 140 4.63 -9.11 -8.58
C ASP A 140 5.64 -8.96 -9.74
N ALA A 141 5.22 -9.31 -10.97
CA ALA A 141 6.02 -9.12 -12.17
C ALA A 141 6.26 -7.64 -12.50
N GLY A 142 5.24 -6.79 -12.37
CA GLY A 142 5.36 -5.34 -12.59
C GLY A 142 6.23 -4.66 -11.54
N MET A 143 6.15 -5.10 -10.28
CA MET A 143 7.04 -4.62 -9.21
C MET A 143 8.50 -4.92 -9.56
N ALA A 144 8.80 -6.16 -9.99
CA ALA A 144 10.14 -6.54 -10.42
C ALA A 144 10.63 -5.76 -11.65
N GLN A 145 9.76 -5.52 -12.64
CA GLN A 145 10.09 -4.69 -13.81
C GLN A 145 10.44 -3.25 -13.41
N LEU A 146 9.66 -2.64 -12.51
CA LEU A 146 9.90 -1.27 -12.02
C LEU A 146 11.27 -1.17 -11.35
N ILE A 147 11.59 -2.12 -10.47
CA ILE A 147 12.88 -2.15 -9.77
C ILE A 147 14.03 -2.31 -10.75
N ARG A 148 13.95 -3.28 -11.67
CA ARG A 148 15.00 -3.50 -12.67
C ARG A 148 15.24 -2.26 -13.54
N LYS A 149 14.18 -1.51 -13.84
CA LYS A 149 14.26 -0.29 -14.65
C LYS A 149 14.92 0.86 -13.88
N PHE A 150 14.46 1.15 -12.66
CA PHE A 150 14.81 2.39 -11.96
C PHE A 150 15.87 2.23 -10.87
N GLU A 151 15.96 1.05 -10.24
CA GLU A 151 16.88 0.75 -9.14
C GLU A 151 17.52 -0.65 -9.31
N PRO A 152 18.23 -0.93 -10.43
CA PRO A 152 18.78 -2.26 -10.70
C PRO A 152 19.73 -2.75 -9.60
N ALA A 153 20.41 -1.83 -8.90
CA ALA A 153 21.27 -2.16 -7.77
C ALA A 153 20.52 -2.75 -6.56
N LEU A 154 19.21 -2.50 -6.45
CA LEU A 154 18.35 -3.03 -5.38
C LEU A 154 17.68 -4.35 -5.74
N GLU A 155 17.81 -4.86 -6.98
CA GLU A 155 17.08 -6.05 -7.44
C GLU A 155 17.37 -7.28 -6.58
N VAL A 156 18.65 -7.55 -6.29
CA VAL A 156 19.07 -8.67 -5.43
C VAL A 156 18.56 -8.50 -4.00
N GLN A 157 18.69 -7.29 -3.45
CA GLN A 157 18.23 -6.97 -2.10
C GLN A 157 16.72 -7.17 -1.97
N PHE A 158 15.94 -6.67 -2.92
CA PHE A 158 14.49 -6.82 -2.98
C PHE A 158 14.05 -8.27 -3.13
N ALA A 159 14.70 -9.03 -4.01
CA ALA A 159 14.41 -10.46 -4.21
C ALA A 159 14.74 -11.29 -2.96
N SER A 160 15.73 -10.85 -2.16
CA SER A 160 16.16 -11.53 -0.93
C SER A 160 15.23 -11.32 0.27
N LEU A 161 14.26 -10.40 0.18
CA LEU A 161 13.29 -10.14 1.26
C LEU A 161 12.52 -11.41 1.64
N ALA A 162 12.30 -11.59 2.94
CA ALA A 162 11.72 -12.80 3.50
C ALA A 162 10.25 -13.01 3.09
N SER A 163 9.49 -11.93 2.96
CA SER A 163 8.06 -11.99 2.67
C SER A 163 7.63 -11.11 1.50
N ASN A 164 6.48 -11.45 0.90
CA ASN A 164 5.83 -10.59 -0.09
C ASN A 164 5.35 -9.26 0.50
N VAL A 165 5.08 -9.19 1.81
CA VAL A 165 4.65 -7.92 2.41
C VAL A 165 5.81 -6.94 2.50
N GLU A 166 7.00 -7.41 2.91
CA GLU A 166 8.20 -6.58 2.86
C GLU A 166 8.51 -6.09 1.44
N ARG A 167 8.30 -6.96 0.43
CA ARG A 167 8.40 -6.56 -0.99
C ARG A 167 7.40 -5.45 -1.33
N SER A 168 6.14 -5.57 -0.94
CA SER A 168 5.14 -4.51 -1.15
C SER A 168 5.48 -3.22 -0.38
N ASP A 169 6.06 -3.32 0.81
CA ASP A 169 6.53 -2.19 1.64
C ASP A 169 7.67 -1.41 0.97
N VAL A 170 8.63 -2.09 0.35
CA VAL A 170 9.69 -1.41 -0.41
C VAL A 170 9.15 -0.90 -1.76
N PHE A 171 8.31 -1.67 -2.44
CA PHE A 171 7.74 -1.31 -3.73
C PHE A 171 6.96 0.00 -3.68
N ARG A 172 6.10 0.20 -2.67
CA ARG A 172 5.31 1.44 -2.53
C ARG A 172 6.19 2.69 -2.35
N ILE A 173 7.37 2.56 -1.75
CA ILE A 173 8.35 3.64 -1.65
C ILE A 173 8.98 3.91 -3.01
N LEU A 174 9.34 2.86 -3.75
CA LEU A 174 9.97 2.97 -5.06
C LEU A 174 9.06 3.56 -6.12
N VAL A 175 7.81 3.07 -6.24
CA VAL A 175 6.86 3.61 -7.21
C VAL A 175 6.57 5.08 -6.91
N SER A 176 6.40 5.46 -5.64
CA SER A 176 6.21 6.87 -5.27
C SER A 176 7.46 7.73 -5.50
N LYS A 177 8.66 7.17 -5.34
CA LYS A 177 9.90 7.91 -5.64
C LYS A 177 10.01 8.23 -7.13
N TRP A 178 9.72 7.28 -7.99
CA TRP A 178 9.98 7.41 -9.42
C TRP A 178 8.79 7.96 -10.21
N ILE A 179 7.56 7.62 -9.80
CA ILE A 179 6.32 8.01 -10.48
C ILE A 179 5.52 9.03 -9.67
N GLY A 180 5.68 9.08 -8.35
CA GLY A 180 4.88 9.93 -7.47
C GLY A 180 3.47 9.38 -7.26
N GLY A 181 2.52 10.29 -7.07
CA GLY A 181 1.10 9.98 -6.97
C GLY A 181 0.68 9.46 -5.60
N VAL A 182 -0.50 8.83 -5.58
CA VAL A 182 -1.19 8.32 -4.39
C VAL A 182 -1.03 6.80 -4.35
N TYR A 183 -0.51 6.30 -3.24
CA TYR A 183 -0.49 4.86 -2.97
C TYR A 183 -1.53 4.51 -1.90
N GLY A 184 -2.22 3.40 -2.08
CA GLY A 184 -3.10 2.83 -1.06
C GLY A 184 -3.19 1.31 -1.17
N ASP A 185 -3.04 0.62 -0.05
CA ASP A 185 -3.18 -0.84 -0.01
C ASP A 185 -4.56 -1.28 -0.51
N ILE A 186 -4.61 -2.46 -1.13
CA ILE A 186 -5.81 -2.96 -1.82
C ILE A 186 -7.01 -3.18 -0.89
N ASP A 187 -6.79 -3.35 0.41
CA ASP A 187 -7.83 -3.49 1.44
C ASP A 187 -8.17 -2.17 2.15
N THR A 188 -7.88 -1.04 1.50
CA THR A 188 -8.32 0.29 1.93
C THR A 188 -9.47 0.81 1.08
N GLU A 189 -10.30 1.65 1.66
CA GLU A 189 -11.44 2.27 0.97
C GLU A 189 -11.38 3.81 1.08
N PRO A 190 -11.32 4.53 -0.06
CA PRO A 190 -11.43 5.98 -0.06
C PRO A 190 -12.80 6.43 0.45
N LEU A 191 -12.78 7.26 1.48
CA LEU A 191 -13.97 7.94 2.01
C LEU A 191 -14.25 9.24 1.24
N ARG A 192 -13.25 9.74 0.52
CA ARG A 192 -13.37 10.82 -0.47
C ARG A 192 -12.32 10.64 -1.58
N PRO A 193 -12.54 11.25 -2.76
CA PRO A 193 -11.55 11.26 -3.85
C PRO A 193 -10.18 11.80 -3.39
N PRO A 194 -9.05 11.25 -3.89
CA PRO A 194 -7.72 11.77 -3.58
C PRO A 194 -7.52 13.25 -3.93
N THR A 195 -8.21 13.75 -4.96
CA THR A 195 -8.25 15.18 -5.32
C THR A 195 -8.82 16.07 -4.21
N LYS A 196 -9.47 15.49 -3.18
CA LYS A 196 -10.01 16.18 -2.00
C LYS A 196 -9.29 15.80 -0.70
N TRP A 197 -8.12 15.16 -0.78
CA TRP A 197 -7.33 14.85 0.41
C TRP A 197 -6.67 16.09 1.02
N LEU A 198 -6.37 17.08 0.19
CA LEU A 198 -5.80 18.35 0.60
C LEU A 198 -6.79 19.50 0.37
N SER A 199 -6.86 20.40 1.34
CA SER A 199 -7.71 21.60 1.30
C SER A 199 -6.96 22.79 1.89
N ALA A 200 -7.44 24.02 1.63
CA ALA A 200 -6.86 25.23 2.21
C ALA A 200 -6.78 25.20 3.75
N THR A 201 -7.70 24.50 4.42
CA THR A 201 -7.67 24.35 5.89
C THR A 201 -6.54 23.44 6.39
N ASP A 202 -6.09 22.49 5.57
CA ASP A 202 -4.98 21.61 5.92
C ASP A 202 -3.61 22.33 5.83
N LEU A 203 -3.58 23.48 5.17
CA LEU A 203 -2.37 24.29 4.92
C LEU A 203 -2.22 25.45 5.92
N LEU A 204 -3.17 25.61 6.85
CA LEU A 204 -3.12 26.71 7.81
C LEU A 204 -1.92 26.57 8.74
N PRO A 205 -1.19 27.68 9.03
CA PRO A 205 -0.12 27.69 10.02
C PRO A 205 -0.58 27.10 11.36
N TRP A 206 0.34 26.43 12.03
CA TRP A 206 0.11 25.82 13.33
C TRP A 206 1.32 26.04 14.22
N ASN A 207 1.12 25.99 15.54
CA ASN A 207 2.21 26.15 16.50
C ASN A 207 2.43 24.85 17.29
N ASP A 208 3.68 24.58 17.59
CA ASP A 208 4.03 23.65 18.64
C ASP A 208 3.68 24.32 19.98
N THR A 209 2.70 23.77 20.69
CA THR A 209 2.19 24.31 21.96
C THR A 209 3.23 24.30 23.08
N GLN A 210 4.27 23.46 22.97
CA GLN A 210 5.31 23.34 23.99
C GLN A 210 6.47 24.31 23.75
N THR A 211 6.89 24.48 22.49
CA THR A 211 8.06 25.31 22.14
C THR A 211 7.68 26.70 21.63
N GLY A 212 6.44 26.89 21.18
CA GLY A 212 5.95 28.12 20.57
C GLY A 212 6.37 28.30 19.11
N VAL A 213 7.13 27.36 18.53
CA VAL A 213 7.55 27.40 17.12
C VAL A 213 6.31 27.35 16.22
N VAL A 214 6.27 28.23 15.22
CA VAL A 214 5.19 28.28 14.23
C VAL A 214 5.68 27.65 12.94
N TYR A 215 4.98 26.61 12.49
CA TYR A 215 5.22 25.99 11.20
C TYR A 215 4.25 26.56 10.17
N ASN A 216 4.81 27.01 9.05
CA ASN A 216 4.06 27.47 7.90
C ASN A 216 4.87 27.16 6.63
N SER A 217 4.17 27.09 5.50
CA SER A 217 4.79 27.02 4.19
C SER A 217 3.84 27.60 3.16
N THR A 218 4.40 28.25 2.15
CA THR A 218 3.66 28.83 1.02
C THR A 218 3.90 28.07 -0.27
N GLY A 219 4.80 27.09 -0.26
CA GLY A 219 5.10 26.25 -1.41
C GLY A 219 4.01 25.20 -1.67
N PRO A 220 4.03 24.56 -2.83
CA PRO A 220 3.17 23.40 -3.08
C PRO A 220 3.53 22.27 -2.12
N VAL A 221 2.51 21.51 -1.69
CA VAL A 221 2.73 20.28 -0.93
C VAL A 221 3.37 19.23 -1.83
N HIS A 222 4.41 18.57 -1.35
CA HIS A 222 5.07 17.47 -2.05
C HIS A 222 4.78 16.11 -1.41
N ALA A 223 4.22 16.06 -0.21
CA ALA A 223 3.84 14.81 0.42
C ALA A 223 2.62 14.91 1.32
N ILE A 224 1.79 13.86 1.32
CA ILE A 224 0.69 13.67 2.26
C ILE A 224 0.89 12.34 2.96
N VAL A 225 1.08 12.37 4.27
CA VAL A 225 1.19 11.20 5.15
C VAL A 225 0.14 11.28 6.25
N GLY A 226 -0.17 10.17 6.93
CA GLY A 226 -1.17 10.17 8.01
C GLY A 226 -0.73 9.38 9.23
N LEU A 227 -1.26 9.74 10.40
CA LEU A 227 -0.95 9.00 11.63
C LEU A 227 -1.65 7.62 11.64
N GLU A 228 -0.86 6.61 11.97
CA GLU A 228 -1.32 5.25 12.32
C GLU A 228 -1.52 5.10 13.83
N ALA A 229 -0.61 5.71 14.61
CA ALA A 229 -0.67 5.77 16.05
C ALA A 229 -0.48 7.21 16.53
N ASP A 230 -1.28 7.60 17.51
CA ASP A 230 -1.21 8.90 18.16
C ASP A 230 -1.39 8.71 19.67
N CYS A 231 -0.27 8.45 20.34
CA CYS A 231 -0.18 8.24 21.78
C CYS A 231 0.64 9.35 22.43
N ARG A 232 0.43 9.50 23.74
CA ARG A 232 1.31 10.32 24.56
C ARG A 232 2.69 9.64 24.67
N GLU A 233 3.74 10.46 24.67
CA GLU A 233 5.13 9.99 24.79
C GLU A 233 5.49 9.51 26.20
N ASP A 234 4.81 10.02 27.23
CA ASP A 234 5.08 9.75 28.64
C ASP A 234 4.41 8.46 29.16
N THR A 235 3.82 7.67 28.26
CA THR A 235 3.11 6.44 28.62
C THR A 235 3.58 5.23 27.82
N ASP A 236 3.20 4.05 28.31
CA ASP A 236 3.47 2.76 27.67
C ASP A 236 2.41 2.36 26.63
N THR A 237 1.44 3.23 26.37
CA THR A 237 0.21 2.87 25.66
C THR A 237 0.48 2.40 24.23
N TYR A 238 1.41 3.03 23.52
CA TYR A 238 1.68 2.69 22.13
C TYR A 238 2.22 1.26 21.96
N TRP A 239 3.18 0.84 22.80
CA TRP A 239 3.73 -0.53 22.68
C TRP A 239 2.78 -1.58 23.25
N ARG A 240 1.95 -1.23 24.24
CA ARG A 240 0.84 -2.11 24.68
C ARG A 240 -0.15 -2.41 23.55
N MET A 241 -0.32 -1.46 22.63
CA MET A 241 -1.14 -1.60 21.44
C MET A 241 -0.39 -2.17 20.22
N GLY A 242 0.92 -2.43 20.36
CA GLY A 242 1.74 -3.04 19.31
C GLY A 242 2.38 -2.06 18.33
N TYR A 243 2.33 -0.75 18.60
CA TYR A 243 3.07 0.24 17.82
C TYR A 243 4.54 0.31 18.24
N SER A 244 5.41 0.74 17.33
CA SER A 244 6.83 0.90 17.60
C SER A 244 7.16 2.29 18.13
N GLN A 245 6.29 3.28 17.90
CA GLN A 245 6.48 4.67 18.33
C GLN A 245 5.15 5.28 18.84
N PRO A 246 5.17 6.27 19.75
CA PRO A 246 3.97 6.97 20.21
C PRO A 246 3.20 7.65 19.09
N VAL A 247 3.91 8.40 18.25
CA VAL A 247 3.42 8.98 17.00
C VAL A 247 4.07 8.20 15.87
N GLN A 248 3.26 7.43 15.15
CA GLN A 248 3.70 6.56 14.04
C GLN A 248 2.86 6.85 12.81
N LEU A 249 3.48 6.82 11.63
CA LEU A 249 2.81 7.05 10.35
C LEU A 249 2.29 5.76 9.73
N THR A 250 1.18 5.87 9.00
CA THR A 250 0.72 4.81 8.10
C THR A 250 1.69 4.71 6.93
N GLN A 251 2.15 3.51 6.61
CA GLN A 251 2.86 3.23 5.36
C GLN A 251 1.94 2.58 4.30
N TRP A 252 0.74 2.16 4.71
CA TRP A 252 -0.27 1.56 3.85
C TRP A 252 -1.03 2.55 2.98
N ALA A 253 -0.87 3.84 3.22
CA ALA A 253 -1.31 4.90 2.33
C ALA A 253 -0.53 6.19 2.53
N PHE A 254 -0.24 6.87 1.43
CA PHE A 254 0.38 8.19 1.38
C PHE A 254 0.32 8.74 -0.05
N ALA A 255 0.75 9.97 -0.25
CA ALA A 255 0.92 10.55 -1.58
C ALA A 255 2.22 11.35 -1.66
N TRP A 256 2.90 11.33 -2.82
CA TRP A 256 4.22 11.95 -3.00
C TRP A 256 4.38 12.59 -4.37
N ALA A 257 5.12 13.69 -4.42
CA ALA A 257 5.76 14.17 -5.63
C ALA A 257 6.95 13.24 -5.99
N PRO A 258 7.24 13.01 -7.28
CA PRO A 258 8.40 12.23 -7.68
C PRO A 258 9.70 12.85 -7.15
N GLY A 259 10.65 12.01 -6.76
CA GLY A 259 12.00 12.41 -6.36
C GLY A 259 12.13 12.96 -4.93
N HIS A 260 11.09 12.87 -4.09
CA HIS A 260 11.14 13.42 -2.74
C HIS A 260 12.29 12.79 -1.88
N PRO A 261 13.16 13.59 -1.23
CA PRO A 261 14.34 13.07 -0.52
C PRO A 261 14.06 12.05 0.59
N ILE A 262 12.93 12.18 1.30
CA ILE A 262 12.49 11.21 2.32
C ILE A 262 12.45 9.77 1.79
N LEU A 263 11.98 9.58 0.56
CA LEU A 263 11.88 8.25 -0.04
C LEU A 263 13.27 7.66 -0.31
N GLN A 264 14.24 8.49 -0.72
CA GLN A 264 15.65 8.08 -0.82
C GLN A 264 16.21 7.71 0.55
N THR A 265 15.98 8.53 1.58
CA THR A 265 16.44 8.23 2.95
C THR A 265 15.95 6.88 3.46
N PHE A 266 14.71 6.51 3.16
CA PHE A 266 14.19 5.17 3.46
C PHE A 266 15.00 4.08 2.74
N LEU A 267 15.19 4.23 1.42
CA LEU A 267 15.91 3.25 0.60
C LEU A 267 17.38 3.12 0.99
N ASP A 268 18.04 4.22 1.38
CA ASP A 268 19.43 4.20 1.84
C ASP A 268 19.58 3.42 3.15
N ARG A 269 18.65 3.60 4.09
CA ARG A 269 18.64 2.86 5.37
C ARG A 269 18.36 1.37 5.15
N PHE A 270 17.39 1.06 4.29
CA PHE A 270 17.11 -0.31 3.85
C PHE A 270 18.36 -0.96 3.25
N SER A 271 18.94 -0.31 2.23
CA SER A 271 20.12 -0.81 1.50
C SER A 271 21.32 -0.97 2.42
N THR A 272 21.55 -0.03 3.34
CA THR A 272 22.64 -0.10 4.33
C THR A 272 22.49 -1.32 5.22
N THR A 273 21.28 -1.61 5.68
CA THR A 273 21.00 -2.79 6.52
C THR A 273 21.34 -4.08 5.79
N LEU A 274 20.87 -4.22 4.54
CA LEU A 274 21.12 -5.42 3.74
C LEU A 274 22.59 -5.53 3.31
N ASN A 275 23.26 -4.43 3.00
CA ASN A 275 24.69 -4.42 2.70
C ASN A 275 25.54 -4.84 3.91
N ASN A 276 25.16 -4.43 5.13
CA ASN A 276 25.83 -4.88 6.34
C ASN A 276 25.69 -6.39 6.56
N ILE A 277 24.51 -6.96 6.27
CA ILE A 277 24.27 -8.41 6.31
C ILE A 277 25.12 -9.09 5.23
N SER A 278 25.02 -8.63 4.00
CA SER A 278 25.80 -9.15 2.86
C SER A 278 27.31 -9.17 3.16
N ALA A 279 27.84 -8.08 3.73
CA ALA A 279 29.26 -7.97 4.10
C ALA A 279 29.69 -8.99 5.16
N ARG A 280 28.82 -9.36 6.11
CA ARG A 280 29.09 -10.42 7.10
C ARG A 280 29.20 -11.80 6.45
N TYR A 281 28.56 -12.01 5.30
CA TYR A 281 28.46 -13.30 4.63
C TYR A 281 29.12 -13.30 3.24
N GLY A 282 30.27 -12.62 3.11
CA GLY A 282 31.11 -12.69 1.91
C GLY A 282 30.58 -11.92 0.71
N GLY A 283 29.74 -10.91 0.93
CA GLY A 283 29.18 -10.06 -0.12
C GLY A 283 27.98 -10.66 -0.84
N SER A 284 27.34 -11.70 -0.28
CA SER A 284 26.15 -12.34 -0.85
C SER A 284 25.03 -12.49 0.19
N LEU A 285 23.80 -12.26 -0.27
CA LEU A 285 22.58 -12.55 0.50
C LEU A 285 22.04 -13.97 0.25
N ASP A 286 22.67 -14.74 -0.65
CA ASP A 286 22.22 -16.09 -1.05
C ASP A 286 22.67 -17.18 -0.06
N SER A 287 23.60 -16.85 0.84
CA SER A 287 24.06 -17.82 1.83
C SER A 287 22.94 -18.15 2.82
N ARG A 288 22.89 -19.42 3.27
CA ARG A 288 21.91 -19.86 4.27
C ARG A 288 21.94 -18.99 5.53
N ALA A 289 23.13 -18.58 5.98
CA ALA A 289 23.29 -17.75 7.17
C ALA A 289 22.76 -16.32 6.96
N ALA A 290 23.01 -15.71 5.79
CA ALA A 290 22.43 -14.42 5.44
C ALA A 290 20.90 -14.48 5.41
N HIS A 291 20.34 -15.53 4.79
CA HIS A 291 18.90 -15.73 4.73
C HIS A 291 18.27 -15.91 6.12
N GLN A 292 18.92 -16.67 7.01
CA GLN A 292 18.47 -16.83 8.40
C GLN A 292 18.47 -15.51 9.17
N GLU A 293 19.48 -14.66 8.95
CA GLU A 293 19.52 -13.34 9.58
C GLU A 293 18.43 -12.41 9.03
N LEU A 294 18.19 -12.41 7.71
CA LEU A 294 17.09 -11.65 7.10
C LEU A 294 15.73 -12.06 7.66
N LEU A 295 15.48 -13.37 7.81
CA LEU A 295 14.25 -13.90 8.41
C LEU A 295 14.05 -13.50 9.87
N ALA A 296 15.12 -13.13 10.58
CA ALA A 296 15.08 -12.75 11.98
C ALA A 296 14.84 -11.24 12.19
N LEU A 297 14.92 -10.42 11.14
CA LEU A 297 14.64 -8.99 11.21
C LEU A 297 13.15 -8.75 11.43
N ASP A 298 12.80 -7.74 12.24
CA ASP A 298 11.41 -7.31 12.38
C ASP A 298 10.99 -6.50 11.13
N PRO A 299 10.04 -7.01 10.32
CA PRO A 299 9.57 -6.33 9.12
C PRO A 299 9.09 -4.91 9.39
N LEU A 300 8.51 -4.63 10.57
CA LEU A 300 8.03 -3.30 10.91
C LEU A 300 9.15 -2.26 10.95
N THR A 301 10.34 -2.67 11.35
CA THR A 301 11.54 -1.83 11.49
C THR A 301 12.47 -1.88 10.28
N LEU A 302 12.35 -2.91 9.44
CA LEU A 302 13.13 -3.04 8.20
C LEU A 302 12.45 -2.33 7.03
N THR A 303 11.20 -2.68 6.75
CA THR A 303 10.47 -2.18 5.58
C THR A 303 9.17 -1.48 5.96
N GLY A 304 8.63 -1.76 7.13
CA GLY A 304 7.28 -1.40 7.54
C GLY A 304 7.11 0.03 8.08
N PRO A 305 6.00 0.29 8.80
CA PRO A 305 5.65 1.65 9.23
C PRO A 305 6.63 2.28 10.22
N ALA A 306 7.40 1.50 10.99
CA ALA A 306 8.41 2.09 11.87
C ALA A 306 9.61 2.62 11.07
N ALA A 307 10.09 1.84 10.09
CA ALA A 307 11.16 2.26 9.17
C ALA A 307 10.76 3.53 8.38
N PHE A 308 9.53 3.55 7.87
CA PHE A 308 8.98 4.70 7.17
C PHE A 308 8.84 5.93 8.07
N THR A 309 8.31 5.76 9.28
CA THR A 309 8.22 6.82 10.28
C THR A 309 9.58 7.41 10.59
N ASP A 310 10.61 6.58 10.76
CA ASP A 310 11.96 7.04 11.03
C ASP A 310 12.55 7.86 9.89
N ALA A 311 12.27 7.50 8.63
CA ALA A 311 12.76 8.23 7.46
C ALA A 311 12.12 9.63 7.37
N VAL A 312 10.79 9.70 7.56
CA VAL A 312 10.05 10.97 7.57
C VAL A 312 10.50 11.84 8.74
N ARG A 313 10.52 11.27 9.95
CA ARG A 313 10.93 11.98 11.18
C ARG A 313 12.31 12.57 11.04
N GLY A 314 13.30 11.76 10.68
CA GLY A 314 14.68 12.22 10.59
C GLY A 314 14.85 13.39 9.62
N ARG A 315 14.12 13.38 8.50
CA ARG A 315 14.16 14.50 7.56
C ARG A 315 13.48 15.75 8.11
N LEU A 316 12.28 15.63 8.67
CA LEU A 316 11.54 16.80 9.17
C LEU A 316 12.21 17.42 10.41
N GLU A 317 12.84 16.60 11.26
CA GLU A 317 13.73 17.07 12.33
C GLU A 317 14.92 17.84 11.76
N GLU A 318 15.55 17.33 10.70
CA GLU A 318 16.72 17.97 10.06
C GLU A 318 16.37 19.31 9.38
N VAL A 319 15.31 19.36 8.59
CA VAL A 319 15.02 20.54 7.73
C VAL A 319 14.16 21.60 8.41
N ALA A 320 13.36 21.22 9.39
CA ALA A 320 12.38 22.11 10.01
C ALA A 320 12.53 22.20 11.54
N ASP A 321 13.55 21.58 12.14
CA ASP A 321 13.73 21.49 13.60
C ASP A 321 12.45 20.97 14.30
N LEU A 322 11.77 20.03 13.64
CA LEU A 322 10.47 19.54 14.08
C LEU A 322 10.62 18.71 15.37
N ARG A 323 9.98 19.13 16.46
CA ARG A 323 9.70 18.22 17.58
C ARG A 323 8.67 17.19 17.14
N TRP A 324 9.07 15.94 16.89
CA TRP A 324 8.19 14.90 16.35
C TRP A 324 6.84 14.76 17.08
N GLN A 325 6.86 14.80 18.41
CA GLN A 325 5.66 14.67 19.23
C GLN A 325 4.67 15.86 19.08
N ALA A 326 5.12 17.00 18.56
CA ALA A 326 4.24 18.12 18.22
C ALA A 326 3.24 17.76 17.11
N LEU A 327 3.45 16.67 16.37
CA LEU A 327 2.52 16.18 15.37
C LEU A 327 1.22 15.57 15.96
N SER A 328 1.21 15.21 17.24
CA SER A 328 0.06 14.61 17.91
C SER A 328 -1.19 15.49 17.78
N GLY A 329 -2.32 14.87 17.45
CA GLY A 329 -3.64 15.50 17.34
C GLY A 329 -4.43 15.53 18.65
N LEU A 330 -3.88 14.95 19.72
CA LEU A 330 -4.60 14.72 20.98
C LEU A 330 -5.02 16.01 21.70
N GLN A 331 -4.34 17.14 21.44
CA GLN A 331 -4.56 18.41 22.15
C GLN A 331 -5.07 19.55 21.25
N ASP A 332 -5.19 19.33 19.95
CA ASP A 332 -5.55 20.37 18.98
C ASP A 332 -6.79 20.04 18.14
N GLY A 333 -7.55 19.04 18.58
CA GLY A 333 -8.76 18.56 17.90
C GLY A 333 -8.48 17.71 16.66
N GLY A 334 -7.24 17.22 16.50
CA GLY A 334 -6.84 16.42 15.36
C GLY A 334 -6.78 17.26 14.10
N ARG A 335 -6.03 18.36 14.11
CA ARG A 335 -5.78 19.16 12.91
C ARG A 335 -4.62 18.58 12.08
N SER A 336 -4.68 18.77 10.77
CA SER A 336 -3.56 18.51 9.86
C SER A 336 -2.41 19.49 10.13
N LYS A 337 -1.18 19.04 9.88
CA LYS A 337 0.04 19.77 10.18
C LYS A 337 0.95 19.79 8.96
N LEU A 338 1.13 20.98 8.39
CA LEU A 338 2.11 21.22 7.32
C LEU A 338 3.47 21.52 7.94
N VAL A 339 4.49 20.77 7.56
CA VAL A 339 5.90 20.95 7.95
C VAL A 339 6.73 20.91 6.68
N ASP A 340 7.42 22.01 6.37
CA ASP A 340 8.10 22.19 5.08
C ASP A 340 7.14 21.99 3.90
N ASP A 341 7.32 20.94 3.10
CA ASP A 341 6.47 20.54 1.98
C ASP A 341 5.62 19.29 2.28
N VAL A 342 5.58 18.82 3.54
CA VAL A 342 4.88 17.60 3.97
C VAL A 342 3.66 17.93 4.83
N VAL A 343 2.48 17.46 4.41
CA VAL A 343 1.27 17.48 5.23
C VAL A 343 1.13 16.16 5.98
N VAL A 344 1.11 16.25 7.31
CA VAL A 344 0.78 15.15 8.22
C VAL A 344 -0.69 15.26 8.61
N LEU A 345 -1.49 14.31 8.14
CA LEU A 345 -2.90 14.17 8.51
C LEU A 345 -3.03 13.59 9.92
N PRO A 346 -4.02 14.05 10.71
CA PRO A 346 -4.31 13.48 12.03
C PRO A 346 -4.70 12.01 11.90
N ILE A 347 -4.79 11.28 13.03
CA ILE A 347 -5.18 9.86 13.00
C ILE A 347 -6.52 9.63 12.29
N THR A 348 -7.49 10.55 12.40
CA THR A 348 -8.77 10.45 11.68
C THR A 348 -8.60 10.52 10.16
N GLY A 349 -7.51 11.14 9.67
CA GLY A 349 -7.15 11.24 8.26
C GLY A 349 -7.20 9.91 7.53
N PHE A 350 -6.32 9.00 7.96
CA PHE A 350 -6.19 7.68 7.36
C PHE A 350 -6.67 6.56 8.29
N SER A 351 -6.71 6.74 9.61
CA SER A 351 -7.20 5.72 10.55
C SER A 351 -8.50 6.10 11.28
N PRO A 352 -9.58 6.54 10.60
CA PRO A 352 -10.86 6.88 11.24
C PRO A 352 -11.62 5.64 11.71
N GLY A 353 -12.63 5.87 12.55
CA GLY A 353 -13.59 4.84 12.96
C GLY A 353 -13.05 3.81 13.94
N ARG A 354 -11.95 4.09 14.64
CA ARG A 354 -11.42 3.18 15.67
C ARG A 354 -12.38 3.07 16.87
N GLY A 355 -12.52 1.86 17.39
CA GLY A 355 -13.32 1.58 18.59
C GLY A 355 -12.76 2.22 19.86
N ALA A 356 -13.45 2.03 20.98
CA ALA A 356 -13.11 2.69 22.25
C ALA A 356 -11.70 2.35 22.76
N TYR A 357 -11.27 1.09 22.59
CA TYR A 357 -9.90 0.69 22.93
C TYR A 357 -8.94 1.06 21.78
N GLY A 358 -7.91 1.83 22.10
CA GLY A 358 -6.92 2.28 21.10
C GLY A 358 -7.43 3.30 20.10
N ASN A 359 -8.45 4.08 20.48
CA ASN A 359 -9.03 5.12 19.63
C ASN A 359 -8.01 6.23 19.27
N MET A 360 -7.14 6.61 20.20
CA MET A 360 -6.06 7.60 19.96
C MET A 360 -6.55 8.94 19.38
N GLY A 361 -7.80 9.34 19.67
CA GLY A 361 -8.41 10.56 19.14
C GLY A 361 -9.04 10.40 17.75
N SER A 362 -9.12 9.18 17.21
CA SER A 362 -9.82 8.85 15.97
C SER A 362 -11.30 9.21 16.06
N LYS A 363 -11.79 9.98 15.09
CA LYS A 363 -13.21 10.30 14.94
C LYS A 363 -13.90 9.31 13.99
N PRO A 364 -15.24 9.32 13.89
CA PRO A 364 -15.98 8.43 12.98
C PRO A 364 -15.59 8.61 11.50
N ILE A 365 -15.91 7.61 10.68
CA ILE A 365 -15.66 7.62 9.22
C ILE A 365 -16.43 8.72 8.48
N THR A 366 -17.46 9.28 9.10
CA THR A 366 -18.26 10.39 8.56
C THR A 366 -17.65 11.76 8.88
N ASP A 367 -16.57 11.82 9.66
CA ASP A 367 -15.93 13.07 10.03
C ASP A 367 -15.36 13.79 8.80
N PRO A 368 -15.45 15.13 8.70
CA PRO A 368 -14.89 15.90 7.59
C PRO A 368 -13.37 15.78 7.43
N SER A 369 -12.66 15.22 8.41
CA SER A 369 -11.25 14.86 8.33
C SER A 369 -10.99 13.39 7.95
N ALA A 370 -12.00 12.56 7.70
CA ALA A 370 -11.79 11.17 7.30
C ALA A 370 -11.58 11.03 5.78
N ARG A 371 -10.38 10.61 5.34
CA ARG A 371 -9.99 10.53 3.91
C ARG A 371 -10.01 9.10 3.39
N LEU A 372 -9.49 8.18 4.20
CA LEU A 372 -9.28 6.79 3.85
C LEU A 372 -9.62 5.91 5.06
N ARG A 373 -10.08 4.69 4.83
CA ARG A 373 -10.31 3.69 5.88
C ARG A 373 -9.58 2.40 5.53
N HIS A 374 -8.88 1.83 6.49
CA HIS A 374 -8.26 0.50 6.37
C HIS A 374 -9.23 -0.59 6.83
N LEU A 375 -9.43 -1.66 6.04
CA LEU A 375 -10.34 -2.76 6.37
C LEU A 375 -9.66 -3.94 7.09
N ALA A 376 -8.34 -3.88 7.26
CA ALA A 376 -7.55 -4.79 8.11
C ALA A 376 -7.67 -6.27 7.72
N GLN A 377 -7.67 -6.55 6.43
CA GLN A 377 -7.65 -7.91 5.89
C GLN A 377 -6.26 -8.53 5.84
N GLY A 378 -5.22 -7.76 6.20
CA GLY A 378 -3.80 -8.12 6.21
C GLY A 378 -3.52 -9.63 6.17
N SER A 379 -3.21 -10.13 4.97
CA SER A 379 -2.96 -11.55 4.69
C SER A 379 -1.75 -12.17 5.42
N TRP A 380 -0.93 -11.34 6.07
CA TRP A 380 0.22 -11.73 6.91
C TRP A 380 -0.11 -12.08 8.36
N ARG A 381 -1.27 -11.68 8.89
CA ARG A 381 -1.66 -11.99 10.27
C ARG A 381 -2.29 -13.38 10.30
N ALA A 382 -1.49 -14.39 9.98
CA ALA A 382 -1.86 -15.76 10.29
C ALA A 382 -1.81 -15.94 11.81
N PHE A 383 -2.71 -16.75 12.36
CA PHE A 383 -2.67 -17.09 13.78
C PHE A 383 -1.33 -17.76 14.11
N ASP A 384 -0.60 -17.16 15.04
CA ASP A 384 0.66 -17.68 15.58
C ASP A 384 0.60 -17.59 17.10
N LEU A 385 0.75 -18.73 17.78
CA LEU A 385 0.61 -18.82 19.24
C LEU A 385 1.63 -17.93 19.97
N THR A 386 2.86 -17.85 19.45
CA THR A 386 3.94 -17.03 19.99
C THR A 386 3.60 -15.56 19.85
N VAL A 387 3.10 -15.13 18.69
CA VAL A 387 2.68 -13.75 18.44
C VAL A 387 1.49 -13.36 19.33
N GLU A 388 0.48 -14.22 19.44
CA GLU A 388 -0.70 -13.96 20.27
C GLU A 388 -0.36 -13.93 21.78
N TYR A 389 0.57 -14.77 22.24
CA TYR A 389 1.08 -14.69 23.61
C TYR A 389 1.83 -13.38 23.86
N GLY A 390 2.70 -12.98 22.93
CA GLY A 390 3.39 -11.68 23.01
C GLY A 390 2.42 -10.51 23.06
N LYS A 391 1.36 -10.55 22.25
CA LYS A 391 0.28 -9.56 22.26
C LYS A 391 -0.44 -9.53 23.60
N PHE A 392 -0.82 -10.68 24.16
CA PHE A 392 -1.43 -10.75 25.49
C PHE A 392 -0.51 -10.16 26.56
N CYS A 393 0.77 -10.55 26.57
CA CYS A 393 1.78 -10.05 27.49
C CYS A 393 1.92 -8.51 27.41
N ARG A 394 1.96 -7.95 26.20
CA ARG A 394 2.00 -6.48 25.99
C ARG A 394 0.73 -5.81 26.45
N THR A 395 -0.42 -6.26 25.97
CA THR A 395 -1.70 -5.59 26.18
C THR A 395 -2.15 -5.66 27.64
N VAL A 396 -2.05 -6.83 28.27
CA VAL A 396 -2.58 -7.08 29.62
C VAL A 396 -1.54 -6.78 30.70
N LEU A 397 -0.30 -7.24 30.52
CA LEU A 397 0.73 -7.12 31.56
C LEU A 397 1.61 -5.88 31.40
N GLY A 398 1.64 -5.27 30.21
CA GLY A 398 2.57 -4.17 29.92
C GLY A 398 4.03 -4.62 29.75
N MET A 399 4.26 -5.92 29.60
CA MET A 399 5.58 -6.54 29.46
C MET A 399 5.82 -6.94 27.99
N CYS A 400 6.94 -7.61 27.70
CA CYS A 400 7.22 -8.15 26.35
C CYS A 400 7.21 -7.11 25.21
N ARG A 401 7.69 -5.89 25.50
CA ARG A 401 7.71 -4.76 24.54
C ARG A 401 8.34 -5.16 23.20
N ASP A 402 9.49 -5.83 23.26
CA ASP A 402 10.32 -6.19 22.10
C ASP A 402 9.96 -7.56 21.52
N TRP A 403 8.88 -8.18 21.99
CA TRP A 403 8.42 -9.46 21.44
C TRP A 403 7.87 -9.27 20.02
N SER A 404 8.28 -10.14 19.10
CA SER A 404 7.90 -10.05 17.69
C SER A 404 6.38 -9.91 17.50
N LYS A 405 5.99 -9.07 16.55
CA LYS A 405 4.58 -8.83 16.18
C LYS A 405 4.21 -9.56 14.90
N VAL A 406 5.16 -10.26 14.30
CA VAL A 406 5.02 -10.99 13.04
C VAL A 406 5.32 -12.48 13.31
N PRO A 407 4.54 -13.41 12.74
CA PRO A 407 4.82 -14.84 12.83
C PRO A 407 6.26 -15.12 12.42
N THR A 408 6.94 -15.99 13.16
CA THR A 408 8.26 -16.44 12.69
C THR A 408 7.99 -17.31 11.48
N ALA A 409 8.54 -16.97 10.31
CA ALA A 409 8.47 -17.88 9.17
C ALA A 409 9.01 -19.23 9.65
N ALA A 410 8.19 -20.28 9.57
CA ALA A 410 8.64 -21.61 9.95
C ALA A 410 9.92 -21.89 9.16
N ILE A 411 11.00 -22.19 9.88
CA ILE A 411 12.22 -22.72 9.26
C ILE A 411 11.80 -24.07 8.68
N VAL A 412 11.50 -24.11 7.39
CA VAL A 412 11.29 -25.36 6.64
C VAL A 412 12.62 -25.79 6.05
#